data_AF-A0A0H5BIT9-F1
#
_entry.id   AF-A0A0H5BIT9-F1
#
_cell.length_a   1.000
_cell.length_b   1.000
_cell.length_c   1.000
_cell.angle_alpha   90.00
_cell.angle_beta   90.00
_cell.angle_gamma   90.00
#
_symmetry.space_group_name_H-M   'P 1'
#
loop_
_entity.id
_entity.type
_entity.pdbx_description
1 polymer ?
#
loop_
_entity_poly.entity_id
_entity_poly.type
_entity_poly.pdbx_seq_one_letter_code
_entity_poly.pdbx_strand_id
1 'polypeptide(L)' 'MNQIEYIFWKYNGTGNRSTRRTDWISNVHKDFLNNILNNKDIILLLSLVNNTSPFNIKTLIINSWFVMDG' A
#
# COMPACT_ATOMS: atom_id res chain seq x y z
N MET A 1 27.80 2.76 -8.33
CA MET A 1 26.50 2.37 -7.75
C MET A 1 26.61 0.92 -7.30
N ASN A 2 26.58 0.69 -6.00
CA ASN A 2 26.65 -0.63 -5.38
C ASN A 2 25.34 -1.43 -5.66
N GLN A 3 25.41 -2.75 -5.80
CA GLN A 3 24.23 -3.62 -6.03
C GLN A 3 23.12 -3.41 -4.98
N ILE A 4 23.48 -3.17 -3.72
CA ILE A 4 22.55 -2.90 -2.62
C ILE A 4 21.86 -1.54 -2.79
N GLU A 5 22.60 -0.51 -3.20
CA GLU A 5 22.04 0.82 -3.49
C GLU A 5 21.06 0.76 -4.68
N TYR A 6 21.36 -0.07 -5.68
CA TYR A 6 20.44 -0.33 -6.79
C TYR A 6 19.14 -0.99 -6.32
N ILE A 7 19.20 -1.95 -5.40
CA ILE A 7 18.00 -2.60 -4.84
C ILE A 7 17.15 -1.58 -4.08
N PHE A 8 17.76 -0.77 -3.22
CA PHE A 8 17.04 0.28 -2.47
C PHE A 8 16.42 1.33 -3.38
N TRP A 9 17.07 1.67 -4.50
CA TRP A 9 16.53 2.59 -5.49
C TRP A 9 15.41 1.97 -6.33
N LYS A 10 15.55 0.70 -6.71
CA LYS A 10 14.62 0.00 -7.62
C LYS A 10 13.33 -0.41 -6.93
N TYR A 11 13.41 -0.87 -5.68
CA TYR A 11 12.28 -1.41 -4.95
C TYR A 11 11.95 -0.51 -3.76
N ASN A 12 10.96 0.37 -3.97
CA ASN A 12 10.38 1.14 -2.88
C ASN A 12 9.90 0.21 -1.77
N GLY A 13 10.19 0.57 -0.52
CA GLY A 13 9.84 -0.22 0.65
C GLY A 13 10.92 -1.21 1.12
N THR A 14 12.03 -1.35 0.39
CA THR A 14 13.15 -2.19 0.85
C THR A 14 13.80 -1.58 2.10
N GLY A 15 13.59 -2.23 3.25
CA GLY A 15 14.16 -1.80 4.53
C GLY A 15 15.67 -1.97 4.60
N ASN A 16 16.33 -1.09 5.36
CA ASN A 16 17.74 -1.17 5.72
C ASN A 16 17.92 -1.03 7.24
N ARG A 17 19.17 -1.06 7.71
CA ARG A 17 19.49 -0.98 9.15
C ARG A 17 18.99 0.32 9.84
N SER A 18 18.74 1.36 9.05
CA SER A 18 18.29 2.68 9.53
C SER A 18 16.77 2.89 9.37
N THR A 19 16.04 1.93 8.79
CA THR A 19 14.60 2.04 8.61
C THR A 19 13.91 2.10 9.96
N ARG A 20 13.15 3.18 10.19
CA ARG A 20 12.40 3.33 11.44
C ARG A 20 11.19 2.41 11.41
N ARG A 21 10.71 2.07 12.60
CA ARG A 21 9.47 1.28 12.75
C ARG A 21 8.28 1.94 12.05
N THR A 22 8.18 3.26 12.09
CA THR A 22 7.12 4.04 11.41
C THR A 22 7.18 3.86 9.90
N ASP A 23 8.36 3.95 9.32
CA ASP A 23 8.58 3.82 7.87
C ASP A 23 8.26 2.40 7.42
N TRP A 24 8.67 1.40 8.21
CA TRP A 24 8.34 0.01 7.97
C TRP A 24 6.83 -0.25 7.96
N ILE A 25 6.12 0.28 8.98
CA ILE A 25 4.66 0.15 9.08
C ILE A 25 3.97 0.83 7.89
N SER A 26 4.42 2.02 7.48
CA SER A 26 3.88 2.73 6.30
C SER A 26 4.08 1.91 5.02
N ASN A 27 5.25 1.31 4.81
CA ASN A 27 5.51 0.46 3.65
C ASN A 27 4.61 -0.79 3.63
N VAL A 28 4.48 -1.50 4.75
CA VAL A 28 3.59 -2.67 4.87
C VAL A 28 2.13 -2.30 4.62
N HIS A 29 1.69 -1.16 5.13
CA HIS A 29 0.34 -0.64 4.87
C HIS A 29 0.12 -0.39 3.38
N LYS A 30 1.05 0.28 2.71
CA LYS A 30 0.99 0.54 1.26
C LYS A 30 0.96 -0.74 0.43
N ASP A 31 1.78 -1.74 0.79
CA ASP A 31 1.77 -3.05 0.13
C ASP A 31 0.41 -3.76 0.28
N PHE A 32 -0.17 -3.68 1.49
CA PHE A 32 -1.48 -4.25 1.77
C PHE A 32 -2.59 -3.56 0.94
N LEU A 33 -2.60 -2.23 0.90
CA LEU A 33 -3.57 -1.49 0.08
C LEU A 33 -3.41 -1.78 -1.41
N ASN A 34 -2.17 -1.90 -1.89
CA ASN A 34 -1.89 -2.25 -3.28
C ASN A 34 -2.39 -3.66 -3.62
N ASN A 35 -2.24 -4.62 -2.71
CA ASN A 35 -2.78 -5.97 -2.87
C ASN A 35 -4.31 -5.95 -2.99
N ILE A 36 -4.99 -5.17 -2.15
CA ILE A 36 -6.45 -5.01 -2.23
C ILE A 36 -6.86 -4.39 -3.57
N LEU A 37 -6.20 -3.31 -4.02
CA LEU A 37 -6.54 -2.61 -5.26
C LEU A 37 -6.39 -3.50 -6.51
N ASN A 38 -5.40 -4.38 -6.50
CA ASN A 38 -5.14 -5.29 -7.62
C ASN A 38 -6.03 -6.54 -7.60
N ASN A 39 -6.67 -6.86 -6.47
CA ASN A 39 -7.56 -8.00 -6.34
C ASN A 39 -9.03 -7.59 -6.55
N LYS A 40 -9.57 -7.89 -7.75
CA LYS A 40 -10.95 -7.54 -8.13
C LYS A 40 -12.00 -8.18 -7.23
N ASP A 41 -11.76 -9.40 -6.75
CA ASP A 41 -12.72 -10.14 -5.92
C ASP A 41 -12.84 -9.51 -4.54
N ILE A 42 -11.71 -9.06 -3.96
CA ILE A 42 -11.71 -8.34 -2.69
C ILE A 42 -12.46 -7.01 -2.84
N ILE A 43 -12.21 -6.25 -3.91
CA ILE A 43 -12.92 -4.98 -4.17
C ILE A 43 -14.42 -5.23 -4.33
N LEU A 44 -14.82 -6.28 -5.05
CA LEU A 44 -16.22 -6.63 -5.24
C LEU A 44 -16.87 -7.03 -3.91
N LEU A 45 -16.20 -7.85 -3.10
CA LEU A 45 -16.67 -8.24 -1.79
C LEU A 45 -16.87 -7.01 -0.88
N LEU A 46 -15.90 -6.10 -0.83
CA LEU A 46 -16.00 -4.87 -0.06
C LEU A 46 -17.12 -3.96 -0.56
N SER A 47 -17.33 -3.90 -1.87
CA SER A 47 -18.43 -3.15 -2.50
C SER A 47 -19.79 -3.70 -2.07
N LEU A 48 -19.95 -5.03 -2.04
CA LEU A 48 -21.17 -5.69 -1.56
C LEU A 48 -21.41 -5.46 -0.07
N VAL A 49 -20.39 -5.66 0.77
CA VAL A 49 -20.49 -5.49 2.23
C VAL A 49 -20.85 -4.05 2.61
N ASN A 50 -20.25 -3.07 1.94
CA ASN A 50 -20.49 -1.66 2.22
C ASN A 50 -21.66 -1.07 1.43
N ASN A 51 -22.32 -1.85 0.57
CA ASN A 51 -23.37 -1.39 -0.34
C ASN A 51 -22.99 -0.10 -1.11
N THR A 52 -21.76 -0.07 -1.63
CA THR A 52 -21.22 1.08 -2.38
C THR A 52 -20.61 0.62 -3.69
N SER A 53 -20.44 1.52 -4.66
CA SER A 53 -19.83 1.15 -5.93
C SER A 53 -18.36 0.73 -5.74
N PRO A 54 -17.84 -0.21 -6.56
CA PRO A 54 -16.42 -0.58 -6.55
C PRO A 54 -15.48 0.61 -6.75
N PHE A 55 -15.94 1.63 -7.49
CA PHE A 55 -15.20 2.87 -7.68
C PHE A 55 -15.02 3.64 -6.36
N ASN A 56 -16.08 3.78 -5.57
CA ASN A 56 -16.00 4.46 -4.27
C ASN A 56 -15.08 3.72 -3.29
N ILE A 57 -15.13 2.38 -3.27
CA ILE A 57 -14.20 1.57 -2.47
C ILE A 57 -12.75 1.82 -2.88
N LYS A 58 -12.45 1.84 -4.18
CA LYS A 58 -11.10 2.16 -4.67
C LYS A 58 -10.65 3.55 -4.25
N THR A 59 -11.52 4.55 -4.36
CA THR A 59 -11.23 5.92 -3.91
C THR A 59 -10.94 5.97 -2.42
N LEU A 60 -11.70 5.26 -1.59
CA LEU A 60 -11.47 5.17 -0.15
C LEU A 60 -10.11 4.53 0.18
N ILE A 61 -9.74 3.47 -0.53
CA ILE A 61 -8.44 2.80 -0.36
C ILE A 61 -7.28 3.71 -0.81
N ILE A 62 -7.44 4.45 -1.90
CA ILE A 62 -6.41 5.40 -2.35
C ILE A 62 -6.26 6.54 -1.33
N ASN A 63 -7.36 7.03 -0.77
CA ASN A 63 -7.30 8.07 0.26
C ASN A 63 -6.61 7.58 1.54
N SER A 64 -6.80 6.31 1.91
CA SER A 64 -6.12 5.73 3.09
C SER A 64 -4.62 5.49 2.89
N TRP A 65 -4.14 5.56 1.65
CA TRP A 65 -2.70 5.50 1.33
C TRP A 65 -1.92 6.67 1.94
N PHE A 66 -2.52 7.87 1.96
CA PHE A 66 -1.87 9.10 2.39
C PHE A 66 -2.02 9.39 3.89
N VAL A 67 -2.84 8.63 4.61
CA VAL A 67 -3.11 8.86 6.04
C VAL A 67 -1.89 8.55 6.92
N MET A 68 -1.02 7.65 6.49
CA MET A 68 0.15 7.19 7.26
C MET A 68 1.43 7.99 6.92
N ASP A 69 1.34 8.97 6.02
CA ASP A 69 2.46 9.84 5.62
C ASP A 69 2.48 11.17 6.39
N GLY A 70 1.51 11.40 7.29
CA GLY A 70 1.37 12.61 8.12
C GLY A 70 1.82 12.43 9.56
#